data_AF-A0A947GRR9-F1
#
_entry.id   AF-A0A947GRR9-F1
#
_cell.length_a   1.000
_cell.length_b   1.000
_cell.length_c   1.000
_cell.angle_alpha   90.00
_cell.angle_beta   90.00
_cell.angle_gamma   90.00
#
_symmetry.space_group_name_H-M   'P 1'
#
loop_
_entity.id
_entity.type
_entity.pdbx_description
1 polymer ?
#
loop_
_entity_poly.entity_id
_entity_poly.type
_entity_poly.pdbx_seq_one_letter_code
_entity_poly.pdbx_strand_id
1 'polypeptide(L)'
;MDLKLPITITDELSDSIIKSTGMLDLASGEIRSVEYEDYDASTQGLPAEDEDYEFTSGTLSNGKREVEFGIQVDLVTGLYSVT
;
A
#
# COMPACT_ATOMS: atom_id res chain seq x y z
N MET A 1 9.61 1.36 -21.10
CA MET A 1 8.16 1.57 -20.94
C MET A 1 7.92 1.68 -19.45
N ASP A 2 7.63 2.88 -18.95
CA ASP A 2 7.32 3.11 -17.54
C ASP A 2 5.84 2.79 -17.32
N LEU A 3 5.56 1.52 -17.04
CA LEU A 3 4.21 1.04 -16.74
C LEU A 3 3.93 1.27 -15.25
N LYS A 4 3.56 2.51 -14.92
CA LYS A 4 3.15 2.89 -13.56
C LYS A 4 1.64 3.07 -13.52
N LEU A 5 0.98 2.40 -12.59
CA LEU A 5 -0.47 2.48 -12.43
C LEU A 5 -0.84 2.95 -11.02
N PRO A 6 -1.84 3.84 -10.89
CA PRO A 6 -2.38 4.16 -9.59
C PRO A 6 -3.10 2.94 -9.02
N ILE A 7 -2.84 2.66 -7.75
CA ILE A 7 -3.46 1.60 -6.96
C ILE A 7 -4.00 2.18 -5.66
N THR A 8 -5.00 1.52 -5.11
CA THR A 8 -5.42 1.73 -3.72
C THR A 8 -4.69 0.73 -2.85
N ILE A 9 -4.24 1.15 -1.69
CA ILE A 9 -3.54 0.36 -0.70
C ILE A 9 -4.40 0.39 0.56
N THR A 10 -4.55 -0.76 1.19
CA THR A 10 -5.34 -0.94 2.40
C THR A 10 -4.45 -1.64 3.41
N ASP A 11 -4.07 -0.92 4.46
CA ASP A 11 -3.40 -1.48 5.63
C ASP A 11 -4.50 -1.92 6.61
N GLU A 12 -4.63 -3.22 6.84
CA GLU A 12 -5.60 -3.80 7.76
C GLU A 12 -4.95 -4.03 9.12
N LEU A 13 -5.54 -3.41 10.14
CA LEU A 13 -5.25 -3.59 11.55
C LEU A 13 -6.44 -4.31 12.20
N SER A 14 -6.20 -4.95 13.34
CA SER A 14 -7.18 -5.79 14.05
C SER A 14 -8.53 -5.08 14.31
N ASP A 15 -8.50 -3.77 14.58
CA ASP A 15 -9.69 -2.95 14.89
C ASP A 15 -9.91 -1.78 13.90
N SER A 16 -9.08 -1.62 12.88
CA SER A 16 -9.09 -0.43 12.02
C SER A 16 -8.52 -0.70 10.63
N ILE A 17 -8.93 0.12 9.67
CA ILE A 17 -8.45 0.03 8.29
C ILE A 17 -7.92 1.40 7.89
N ILE A 18 -6.67 1.44 7.47
CA ILE A 18 -6.02 2.64 6.95
C ILE A 18 -5.95 2.52 5.44
N LYS A 19 -6.45 3.54 4.74
CA LYS A 19 -6.41 3.60 3.29
C LYS A 19 -5.36 4.57 2.82
N SER A 20 -4.68 4.16 1.77
CA SER A 20 -3.73 4.98 1.04
C SER A 20 -3.84 4.75 -0.46
N THR A 21 -3.26 5.66 -1.21
CA THR A 21 -3.11 5.54 -2.66
C THR A 21 -1.63 5.49 -3.00
N GLY A 22 -1.27 4.81 -4.07
CA GLY A 22 0.12 4.72 -4.50
C GLY A 22 0.26 4.45 -5.99
N MET A 23 1.48 4.54 -6.48
CA MET A 23 1.85 4.25 -7.86
C MET A 23 2.65 2.96 -7.91
N LEU A 24 2.04 1.89 -8.43
CA LEU A 24 2.67 0.60 -8.67
C LEU A 24 3.48 0.64 -9.96
N ASP A 25 4.77 0.33 -9.87
CA ASP A 25 5.61 0.03 -11.03
C ASP A 25 5.48 -1.45 -11.40
N LEU A 26 4.86 -1.74 -12.54
CA LEU A 26 4.62 -3.12 -12.99
C LEU A 26 5.89 -3.85 -13.43
N ALA A 27 7.00 -3.13 -13.66
CA ALA A 27 8.25 -3.77 -14.07
C ALA A 27 9.05 -4.28 -12.86
N SER A 28 9.00 -3.57 -11.73
CA SER A 28 9.71 -3.94 -10.50
C SER A 28 8.82 -4.51 -9.40
N GLY A 29 7.52 -4.22 -9.42
CA GLY A 29 6.61 -4.50 -8.31
C GLY A 29 6.70 -3.50 -7.15
N GLU A 30 7.54 -2.47 -7.28
CA GLU A 30 7.71 -1.43 -6.27
C GLU A 30 6.54 -0.44 -6.31
N ILE A 31 6.08 -0.02 -5.13
CA ILE A 31 5.03 0.96 -4.97
C ILE A 31 5.64 2.24 -4.42
N ARG A 32 5.37 3.35 -5.12
CA ARG A 32 5.90 4.67 -4.80
C ARG A 32 4.79 5.68 -4.57
N SER A 33 5.16 6.82 -3.97
CA SER A 33 4.24 7.94 -3.76
C SER A 33 3.00 7.49 -2.97
N VAL A 34 3.24 6.78 -1.86
CA VAL A 34 2.17 6.35 -0.97
C VAL A 34 1.63 7.57 -0.23
N GLU A 35 0.36 7.85 -0.42
CA GLU A 35 -0.35 8.96 0.22
C GLU A 35 -1.55 8.41 0.99
N TYR A 36 -1.53 8.59 2.31
CA TYR A 36 -2.59 8.17 3.21
C TYR A 36 -3.75 9.18 3.23
N GLU A 37 -4.98 8.69 3.34
CA GLU A 37 -6.19 9.55 3.35
C GLU A 37 -6.43 10.20 4.72
N ASP A 38 -6.47 9.41 5.79
CA ASP A 38 -6.79 9.84 7.17
C ASP A 38 -5.72 9.41 8.19
N TYR A 39 -4.47 9.21 7.74
CA TYR A 39 -3.37 8.75 8.58
C TYR A 39 -2.09 9.57 8.34
N ASP A 40 -1.50 10.07 9.41
CA ASP A 40 -0.31 10.92 9.32
C ASP A 40 0.95 10.12 9.63
N ALA A 41 1.50 9.45 8.61
CA ALA A 41 2.66 8.58 8.78
C ALA A 41 3.92 9.31 9.27
N SER A 42 3.99 10.63 9.10
CA SER A 42 5.11 11.43 9.59
C SER A 42 5.10 11.58 11.12
N THR A 43 3.93 11.50 11.74
CA THR A 43 3.76 11.65 13.20
C THR A 43 3.43 10.32 13.89
N GLN A 44 2.77 9.39 13.19
CA GLN A 44 2.30 8.13 13.74
C GLN A 44 3.19 6.92 13.38
N GLY A 45 4.16 7.08 12.46
CA GLY A 45 4.94 5.95 11.91
C GLY A 45 4.23 5.31 10.72
N LEU A 46 4.72 4.17 10.23
CA LEU A 46 4.01 3.39 9.21
C LEU A 46 2.92 2.54 9.88
N PRO A 47 1.76 2.32 9.22
CA PRO A 47 0.75 1.40 9.75
C PRO A 47 1.31 -0.01 10.03
N ALA A 48 2.29 -0.45 9.24
CA ALA A 48 2.94 -1.73 9.39
C ALA A 48 3.86 -1.83 10.63
N GLU A 49 4.17 -0.71 11.29
CA GLU A 49 4.89 -0.68 12.58
C GLU A 49 3.94 -0.85 13.78
N ASP A 50 2.63 -0.76 13.57
CA ASP A 50 1.63 -0.90 14.62
C ASP A 50 1.56 -2.35 15.12
N GLU A 51 1.32 -2.53 16.42
CA GLU A 51 1.22 -3.87 17.04
C GLU A 51 -0.05 -4.61 16.60
N ASP A 52 -1.10 -3.87 16.24
CA ASP A 52 -2.37 -4.43 15.77
C ASP A 52 -2.39 -4.69 14.26
N TYR A 53 -1.28 -4.43 13.54
CA TYR A 53 -1.16 -4.68 12.10
C TYR A 53 -1.31 -6.17 11.74
N GLU A 54 -2.18 -6.44 10.77
CA GLU A 54 -2.38 -7.80 10.24
C GLU A 54 -1.71 -7.98 8.87
N PHE A 55 -2.09 -7.16 7.88
CA PHE A 55 -1.53 -7.23 6.52
C PHE A 55 -1.83 -5.97 5.70
N THR A 56 -1.12 -5.83 4.58
CA THR A 56 -1.37 -4.79 3.58
C THR A 56 -1.83 -5.44 2.28
N SER A 57 -2.90 -4.92 1.69
CA SER A 57 -3.41 -5.35 0.39
C SER A 57 -3.50 -4.17 -0.58
N GLY A 58 -3.36 -4.47 -1.87
CA GLY A 58 -3.46 -3.51 -2.95
C GLY A 58 -4.59 -3.87 -3.90
N THR A 59 -5.31 -2.86 -4.37
CA THR A 59 -6.33 -2.99 -5.41
C THR A 59 -5.94 -2.17 -6.63
N LEU A 60 -5.84 -2.83 -7.78
CA LEU A 60 -5.68 -2.19 -9.08
C LEU A 60 -7.03 -2.25 -9.82
N SER A 61 -7.59 -1.09 -10.12
CA SER A 61 -8.81 -0.98 -10.95
C SER A 61 -8.49 -0.44 -12.34
N ASN A 62 -8.87 -1.20 -13.38
CA ASN A 62 -8.75 -0.77 -14.78
C ASN A 62 -10.14 -0.56 -15.43
N GLY A 63 -11.11 -0.13 -14.63
CA GLY A 63 -12.49 0.21 -15.02
C GLY A 63 -13.39 -0.98 -15.40
N LYS A 64 -12.83 -2.09 -15.90
CA LYS A 64 -13.56 -3.33 -16.22
C LYS A 64 -13.26 -4.48 -15.27
N ARG A 65 -12.15 -4.39 -14.54
CA ARG A 65 -11.65 -5.43 -13.64
C ARG A 65 -10.95 -4.76 -12.48
N GLU A 66 -11.14 -5.37 -11.32
CA GLU A 66 -10.45 -5.08 -10.08
C GLU A 66 -9.61 -6.30 -9.77
N VAL A 67 -8.33 -6.06 -9.46
CA VAL A 67 -7.38 -7.10 -9.09
C VAL A 67 -6.83 -6.74 -7.73
N GLU A 68 -7.01 -7.65 -6.79
CA GLU A 68 -6.44 -7.56 -5.45
C GLU A 68 -5.15 -8.38 -5.37
N PHE A 69 -4.16 -7.85 -4.68
CA PHE A 69 -2.86 -8.48 -4.49
C PHE A 69 -2.30 -8.14 -3.12
N GLY A 70 -1.44 -9.02 -2.58
CA GLY A 70 -0.74 -8.76 -1.33
C GLY A 70 0.36 -7.73 -1.52
N ILE A 71 0.54 -6.86 -0.54
CA ILE A 71 1.65 -5.92 -0.47
C ILE A 71 2.48 -6.24 0.76
N GLN A 72 3.79 -6.26 0.57
CA GLN A 72 4.77 -6.36 1.63
C GLN A 72 5.35 -4.97 1.90
N VAL A 73 5.42 -4.62 3.18
CA VAL A 73 6.02 -3.37 3.67
C VAL A 73 7.35 -3.71 4.33
N ASP A 74 8.43 -3.11 3.86
CA ASP A 74 9.74 -3.21 4.49
C ASP A 74 9.84 -2.15 5.60
N LEU A 75 9.81 -2.58 6.85
CA LEU A 75 9.82 -1.68 8.02
C LEU A 75 11.13 -0.89 8.17
N VAL A 76 12.23 -1.35 7.56
CA VAL A 76 13.53 -0.69 7.67
C VAL A 76 13.63 0.50 6.72
N THR A 77 13.07 0.35 5.52
CA THR A 77 13.14 1.33 4.43
C THR A 77 11.83 2.09 4.19
N GLY A 78 10.72 1.60 4.74
CA GLY A 78 9.36 2.09 4.50
C GLY A 78 8.85 1.84 3.08
N LEU A 79 9.48 0.92 2.35
CA LEU A 79 9.11 0.63 0.96
C LEU A 79 7.98 -0.39 0.89
N TYR A 80 7.05 -0.11 -0.02
CA TYR A 80 5.92 -0.97 -0.34
C TYR A 80 6.23 -1.74 -1.64
N SER A 81 5.98 -3.04 -1.66
CA SER A 81 6.17 -3.87 -2.86
C SER A 81 5.17 -5.01 -2.93
N VAL A 82 4.76 -5.39 -4.13
CA VAL A 82 3.85 -6.53 -4.34
C VAL A 82 4.57 -7.87 -4.12
N THR A 83 3.85 -8.87 -3.60
CA THR A 83 4.34 -10.25 -3.45
C THR A 83 3.87 -11.20 -4.53
#